data_AF-A0A316I2R2-F1
#
_entry.id   AF-A0A316I2R2-F1
#
_cell.length_a   1.000
_cell.length_b   1.000
_cell.length_c   1.000
_cell.angle_alpha   90.00
_cell.angle_beta   90.00
_cell.angle_gamma   90.00
#
_symmetry.space_group_name_H-M   'P 1'
#
loop_
_entity.id
_entity.type
_entity.pdbx_description
1 polymer ?
#
loop_
_entity_poly.entity_id
_entity_poly.type
_entity_poly.pdbx_seq_one_letter_code
_entity_poly.pdbx_strand_id
1 'polypeptide(L)'
;METSCNFPGCERPVFRGGGPGRPSEYCDLPEHTRWRAWRERQRLATEPEQNLEVVTVTNLPRVSGTAKIRAEELLDRFRVLSEQMTQTLGRAVGELNAMADPSVAESQIQAAEAQAARRVAEAQAELAAAERRRHDAEKARKAAEEMTEQAVRAAEEADEAADTALTERDEALEAARVAEERAEAQIGEVRVQAAAVIEEIRAEADAKVREALEVAEQAKADAVKHAEQARRQASKEIEQARAEARTEADRAREEAAAAVDRAHAEAEAEIGRAKADAAAAVQAADQARTEAAAQVELARQEAAETVSRAAKARDQALVRAERAEQAAADARAELERTRGEFDRRLAQVRQEGADQVAAVRQALAAVEDARAQTLVRAERAERQLDEAAGELRALRR
;
A
#
# COMPACT_ATOMS: atom_id res chain seq x y z
N MET A 1 -71.40 16.30 70.37
CA MET A 1 -72.19 17.21 71.20
C MET A 1 -72.60 18.37 70.31
N GLU A 2 -73.81 18.32 69.75
CA GLU A 2 -74.36 19.40 68.96
C GLU A 2 -74.70 20.57 69.90
N THR A 3 -74.01 21.69 69.73
CA THR A 3 -74.26 22.91 70.51
C THR A 3 -75.31 23.75 69.80
N SER A 4 -76.47 23.95 70.43
CA SER A 4 -77.56 24.80 69.94
C SER A 4 -77.26 26.29 70.12
N CYS A 5 -77.93 27.14 69.34
CA CYS A 5 -77.73 28.59 69.30
C CYS A 5 -78.09 29.30 70.62
N ASN A 6 -77.24 30.19 71.14
CA ASN A 6 -77.46 30.92 72.41
C ASN A 6 -78.40 32.15 72.30
N PHE A 7 -79.31 32.15 71.32
CA PHE A 7 -80.30 33.22 71.13
C PHE A 7 -81.63 32.80 71.80
N PRO A 8 -82.31 33.67 72.58
CA PRO A 8 -83.56 33.30 73.27
C PRO A 8 -84.62 32.75 72.28
N GLY A 9 -85.06 31.50 72.47
CA GLY A 9 -86.09 30.86 71.63
C GLY A 9 -85.61 30.19 70.33
N CYS A 10 -84.30 30.04 70.10
CA CYS A 10 -83.76 29.34 68.92
C CYS A 10 -83.09 28.01 69.27
N GLU A 11 -83.49 26.93 68.58
CA GLU A 11 -82.94 25.58 68.78
C GLU A 11 -82.01 25.10 67.65
N ARG A 12 -81.66 25.96 66.67
CA ARG A 12 -80.81 25.57 65.54
C ARG A 12 -79.36 25.25 65.99
N PRO A 13 -78.69 24.27 65.37
CA PRO A 13 -77.30 23.94 65.70
C PRO A 13 -76.33 25.03 65.22
N VAL A 14 -75.25 25.25 65.97
CA VAL A 14 -74.20 26.22 65.63
C VAL A 14 -73.13 25.58 64.75
N PHE A 15 -72.88 26.18 63.58
CA PHE A 15 -71.87 25.70 62.63
C PHE A 15 -70.46 26.07 63.11
N ARG A 16 -69.61 25.07 63.39
CA ARG A 16 -68.20 25.29 63.75
C ARG A 16 -67.35 25.34 62.48
N GLY A 17 -67.07 26.55 61.98
CA GLY A 17 -66.09 26.74 60.90
C GLY A 17 -64.68 26.44 61.40
N GLY A 18 -63.96 25.54 60.72
CA GLY A 18 -62.62 25.04 61.11
C GLY A 18 -61.44 26.01 60.95
N GLY A 19 -61.67 27.32 61.11
CA GLY A 19 -60.61 28.33 61.09
C GLY A 19 -59.98 28.56 62.47
N PRO A 20 -58.74 29.07 62.56
CA PRO A 20 -58.13 29.44 63.82
C PRO A 20 -58.85 30.65 64.43
N GLY A 21 -59.67 30.41 65.46
CA GLY A 21 -60.45 31.43 66.15
C GLY A 21 -61.42 30.83 67.19
N ARG A 22 -61.92 31.65 68.12
CA ARG A 22 -62.91 31.23 69.11
C ARG A 22 -64.21 30.80 68.39
N PRO A 23 -64.74 29.59 68.61
CA PRO A 23 -65.95 29.11 67.94
C PRO A 23 -67.12 30.09 68.13
N SER A 24 -67.93 30.29 67.07
CA SER A 24 -69.14 31.11 67.17
C SER A 24 -70.14 30.50 68.14
N GLU A 25 -70.88 31.34 68.87
CA GLU A 25 -71.91 30.92 69.84
C GLU A 25 -73.34 30.99 69.26
N TYR A 26 -73.50 31.41 68.01
CA TYR A 26 -74.77 31.66 67.34
C TYR A 26 -74.82 31.00 65.95
N CYS A 27 -76.02 30.63 65.49
CA CYS A 27 -76.20 30.00 64.18
C CYS A 27 -75.98 30.98 63.02
N ASP A 28 -76.10 30.49 61.79
CA ASP A 28 -75.91 31.21 60.51
C ASP A 28 -76.97 32.28 60.21
N LEU A 29 -77.89 32.57 61.14
CA LEU A 29 -78.91 33.60 60.96
C LEU A 29 -78.34 35.00 61.26
N PRO A 30 -78.44 35.97 60.34
CA PRO A 30 -77.93 37.34 60.55
C PRO A 30 -78.50 38.04 61.78
N GLU A 31 -79.70 37.65 62.20
CA GLU A 31 -80.41 38.20 63.37
C GLU A 31 -79.87 37.68 64.71
N HIS A 32 -79.12 36.57 64.70
CA HIS A 32 -78.63 35.91 65.91
C HIS A 32 -77.19 36.34 66.22
N THR A 33 -77.07 37.54 66.77
CA THR A 33 -75.79 38.11 67.25
C THR A 33 -75.85 38.38 68.76
N ARG A 34 -74.67 38.42 69.39
CA ARG A 34 -74.53 38.65 70.85
C ARG A 34 -75.24 39.91 71.34
N TRP A 35 -75.17 40.99 70.56
CA TRP A 35 -75.78 42.26 70.94
C TRP A 35 -77.33 42.22 70.87
N ARG A 36 -77.91 41.55 69.87
CA ARG A 36 -79.36 41.39 69.77
C ARG A 36 -79.91 40.43 70.82
N ALA A 37 -79.18 39.36 71.15
CA ALA A 37 -79.54 38.45 72.23
C ALA A 37 -79.51 39.14 73.62
N TRP A 38 -78.59 40.08 73.83
CA TRP A 38 -78.58 40.92 75.04
C TRP A 38 -79.77 41.88 75.08
N ARG A 39 -80.07 42.55 73.95
CA ARG A 39 -81.21 43.47 73.85
C ARG A 39 -82.56 42.77 74.07
N GLU A 40 -82.73 41.56 73.52
CA GLU A 40 -83.97 40.79 73.71
C GLU A 40 -84.10 40.29 75.16
N ARG A 41 -82.99 39.93 75.82
CA ARG A 41 -83.00 39.63 77.27
C ARG A 41 -83.32 40.86 78.13
N GLN A 42 -82.85 42.04 77.73
CA GLN A 42 -83.17 43.29 78.42
C GLN A 42 -84.65 43.69 78.24
N ARG A 43 -85.23 43.45 77.05
CA ARG A 43 -86.66 43.63 76.78
C ARG A 43 -87.51 42.73 77.69
N LEU A 44 -87.14 41.45 77.85
CA LEU A 44 -87.80 40.51 78.76
C LEU A 44 -87.59 40.83 80.25
N ALA A 45 -86.58 41.63 80.60
CA ALA A 45 -86.28 42.06 81.97
C ALA A 45 -86.88 43.42 82.38
N THR A 46 -87.55 44.13 81.47
CA THR A 46 -88.07 45.50 81.69
C THR A 46 -89.60 45.56 81.77
N GLU A 47 -90.26 44.48 82.21
CA GLU A 47 -91.65 44.50 82.70
C GLU A 47 -91.65 44.44 84.25
N PRO A 48 -91.93 45.54 84.99
CA PRO A 48 -91.97 45.52 86.46
C PRO A 48 -93.37 45.78 87.08
N GLU A 49 -93.67 45.04 88.15
CA GLU A 49 -94.68 45.32 89.19
C GLU A 49 -94.35 46.57 90.04
N GLN A 50 -95.37 47.09 90.73
CA GLN A 50 -95.62 48.49 91.14
C GLN A 50 -95.27 48.93 92.60
N ASN A 51 -95.13 50.27 92.76
CA ASN A 51 -95.63 51.19 93.83
C ASN A 51 -94.85 51.59 95.12
N LEU A 52 -94.94 52.91 95.45
CA LEU A 52 -94.39 53.71 96.58
C LEU A 52 -95.43 54.77 97.07
N GLU A 53 -95.48 55.15 98.36
CA GLU A 53 -96.30 56.28 98.90
C GLU A 53 -95.76 56.87 100.26
N VAL A 54 -95.83 58.21 100.49
CA VAL A 54 -95.60 58.94 101.79
C VAL A 54 -96.45 60.25 101.91
N VAL A 55 -96.84 60.63 103.15
CA VAL A 55 -97.88 61.59 103.63
C VAL A 55 -97.32 62.85 104.36
N THR A 56 -98.05 63.98 104.46
CA THR A 56 -98.03 64.95 105.62
C THR A 56 -99.35 65.74 105.85
N VAL A 57 -99.61 66.21 107.09
CA VAL A 57 -100.84 66.86 107.68
C VAL A 57 -100.42 68.04 108.60
N THR A 58 -100.82 69.30 108.36
CA THR A 58 -101.93 70.13 108.95
C THR A 58 -101.61 70.93 110.23
N ASN A 59 -102.16 72.16 110.35
CA ASN A 59 -102.06 73.06 111.51
C ASN A 59 -103.44 73.71 111.84
N LEU A 60 -103.68 74.05 113.11
CA LEU A 60 -104.98 74.50 113.72
C LEU A 60 -104.83 75.85 114.50
N PRO A 61 -105.92 76.50 114.99
CA PRO A 61 -106.16 77.94 115.02
C PRO A 61 -106.49 78.51 116.43
N ARG A 62 -107.04 79.74 116.53
CA ARG A 62 -107.80 80.24 117.71
C ARG A 62 -108.80 81.36 117.40
N VAL A 63 -109.89 81.41 118.19
CA VAL A 63 -110.89 82.50 118.37
C VAL A 63 -111.20 82.63 119.89
N SER A 64 -111.75 83.76 120.33
CA SER A 64 -111.80 84.30 121.70
C SER A 64 -113.18 84.29 122.39
N GLY A 65 -113.19 84.32 123.75
CA GLY A 65 -114.20 85.08 124.55
C GLY A 65 -114.81 84.45 125.81
N THR A 66 -114.65 85.16 126.96
CA THR A 66 -115.46 85.23 128.21
C THR A 66 -114.86 84.66 129.52
N ALA A 67 -114.96 85.46 130.60
CA ALA A 67 -113.90 85.68 131.60
C ALA A 67 -114.22 85.25 133.04
N LYS A 68 -114.74 84.05 133.29
CA LYS A 68 -114.82 83.48 134.65
C LYS A 68 -114.14 82.12 134.81
N ILE A 69 -113.88 81.41 133.70
CA ILE A 69 -112.95 80.26 133.62
C ILE A 69 -111.48 80.71 133.75
N ARG A 70 -111.23 82.03 133.66
CA ARG A 70 -109.87 82.60 133.68
C ARG A 70 -109.10 82.36 134.97
N ALA A 71 -109.71 82.24 136.15
CA ALA A 71 -108.95 82.17 137.40
C ALA A 71 -108.34 80.77 137.67
N GLU A 72 -109.09 79.69 137.43
CA GLU A 72 -108.57 78.32 137.53
C GLU A 72 -107.65 77.96 136.36
N GLU A 73 -107.98 78.45 135.16
CA GLU A 73 -107.11 78.32 133.98
C GLU A 73 -105.85 79.19 134.09
N LEU A 74 -105.86 80.27 134.89
CA LEU A 74 -104.66 81.06 135.22
C LEU A 74 -103.76 80.33 136.21
N LEU A 75 -104.31 79.59 137.19
CA LEU A 75 -103.51 78.82 138.15
C LEU A 75 -102.89 77.57 137.53
N ASP A 76 -103.63 76.86 136.68
CA ASP A 76 -103.11 75.69 135.97
C ASP A 76 -102.11 76.12 134.87
N ARG A 77 -102.39 77.23 134.16
CA ARG A 77 -101.36 77.88 133.33
C ARG A 77 -100.17 78.30 134.16
N PHE A 78 -100.32 78.91 135.33
CA PHE A 78 -99.16 79.32 136.11
C PHE A 78 -98.30 78.13 136.53
N ARG A 79 -98.91 76.97 136.81
CA ARG A 79 -98.21 75.73 137.15
C ARG A 79 -97.48 75.13 135.95
N VAL A 80 -98.18 74.97 134.83
CA VAL A 80 -97.59 74.51 133.55
C VAL A 80 -96.51 75.49 133.08
N LEU A 81 -96.74 76.80 133.19
CA LEU A 81 -95.77 77.83 132.82
C LEU A 81 -94.56 77.82 133.76
N SER A 82 -94.76 77.53 135.05
CA SER A 82 -93.66 77.37 136.00
C SER A 82 -92.85 76.11 135.73
N GLU A 83 -93.49 75.01 135.36
CA GLU A 83 -92.82 73.74 135.04
C GLU A 83 -92.13 73.79 133.67
N GLN A 84 -92.76 74.45 132.71
CA GLN A 84 -92.21 74.76 131.40
C GLN A 84 -91.07 75.80 131.51
N MET A 85 -91.19 76.81 132.37
CA MET A 85 -90.08 77.73 132.67
C MET A 85 -88.98 77.02 133.44
N THR A 86 -89.27 76.05 134.30
CA THR A 86 -88.27 75.21 134.97
C THR A 86 -87.55 74.27 133.98
N GLN A 87 -88.26 73.69 133.02
CA GLN A 87 -87.65 72.90 131.93
C GLN A 87 -86.87 73.77 130.95
N THR A 88 -87.37 74.97 130.64
CA THR A 88 -86.72 75.90 129.71
C THR A 88 -85.47 76.49 130.37
N LEU A 89 -85.54 76.91 131.63
CA LEU A 89 -84.38 77.29 132.43
C LEU A 89 -83.45 76.10 132.66
N GLY A 90 -83.97 74.88 132.84
CA GLY A 90 -83.16 73.67 132.96
C GLY A 90 -82.40 73.31 131.67
N ARG A 91 -83.02 73.47 130.49
CA ARG A 91 -82.35 73.34 129.19
C ARG A 91 -81.39 74.48 128.94
N ALA A 92 -81.78 75.72 129.21
CA ALA A 92 -80.93 76.88 129.03
C ALA A 92 -79.72 76.83 129.97
N VAL A 93 -79.90 76.37 131.22
CA VAL A 93 -78.79 76.09 132.15
C VAL A 93 -77.98 74.89 131.69
N GLY A 94 -78.59 73.86 131.09
CA GLY A 94 -77.87 72.73 130.48
C GLY A 94 -77.03 73.13 129.25
N GLU A 95 -77.57 74.00 128.39
CA GLU A 95 -76.89 74.56 127.22
C GLU A 95 -75.82 75.58 127.63
N LEU A 96 -76.10 76.44 128.62
CA LEU A 96 -75.12 77.35 129.20
C LEU A 96 -74.02 76.58 129.94
N ASN A 97 -74.35 75.49 130.65
CA ASN A 97 -73.36 74.61 131.25
C ASN A 97 -72.57 73.85 130.20
N ALA A 98 -73.16 73.40 129.09
CA ALA A 98 -72.42 72.76 127.99
C ALA A 98 -71.54 73.76 127.20
N MET A 99 -71.95 75.03 127.11
CA MET A 99 -71.13 76.13 126.55
C MET A 99 -70.05 76.59 127.54
N ALA A 100 -70.30 76.48 128.85
CA ALA A 100 -69.34 76.77 129.91
C ALA A 100 -68.50 75.53 130.32
N ASP A 101 -68.80 74.35 129.77
CA ASP A 101 -68.09 73.09 129.99
C ASP A 101 -66.87 73.07 129.06
N PRO A 102 -65.66 73.20 129.62
CA PRO A 102 -64.44 73.19 128.83
C PRO A 102 -64.26 71.90 128.02
N SER A 103 -64.85 70.78 128.45
CA SER A 103 -64.67 69.47 127.80
C SER A 103 -65.39 69.35 126.44
N VAL A 104 -66.54 70.00 126.27
CA VAL A 104 -67.26 70.03 124.99
C VAL A 104 -66.48 70.88 123.98
N ALA A 105 -65.99 72.04 124.39
CA ALA A 105 -65.14 72.90 123.57
C ALA A 105 -63.82 72.20 123.20
N GLU A 106 -63.17 71.52 124.16
CA GLU A 106 -61.95 70.75 123.92
C GLU A 106 -62.20 69.60 122.93
N SER A 107 -63.30 68.85 123.07
CA SER A 107 -63.64 67.77 122.12
C SER A 107 -63.89 68.28 120.70
N GLN A 108 -64.53 69.44 120.55
CA GLN A 108 -64.78 70.07 119.25
C GLN A 108 -63.49 70.61 118.63
N ILE A 109 -62.61 71.21 119.43
CA ILE A 109 -61.27 71.63 119.00
C ILE A 109 -60.46 70.40 118.58
N GLN A 110 -60.43 69.33 119.36
CA GLN A 110 -59.76 68.08 119.00
C GLN A 110 -60.34 67.44 117.73
N ALA A 111 -61.66 67.47 117.54
CA ALA A 111 -62.29 66.99 116.31
C ALA A 111 -61.95 67.86 115.09
N ALA A 112 -61.93 69.19 115.25
CA ALA A 112 -61.54 70.14 114.23
C ALA A 112 -60.03 70.04 113.89
N GLU A 113 -59.17 69.88 114.89
CA GLU A 113 -57.74 69.64 114.76
C GLU A 113 -57.48 68.30 114.05
N ALA A 114 -58.19 67.23 114.41
CA ALA A 114 -58.07 65.94 113.73
C ALA A 114 -58.57 66.01 112.28
N GLN A 115 -59.64 66.77 112.00
CA GLN A 115 -60.13 67.00 110.64
C GLN A 115 -59.16 67.87 109.82
N ALA A 116 -58.59 68.90 110.42
CA ALA A 116 -57.56 69.72 109.81
C ALA A 116 -56.29 68.90 109.52
N ALA A 117 -55.84 68.07 110.48
CA ALA A 117 -54.72 67.15 110.31
C ALA A 117 -54.97 66.14 109.19
N ARG A 118 -56.19 65.57 109.09
CA ARG A 118 -56.57 64.71 107.95
C ARG A 118 -56.50 65.44 106.61
N ARG A 119 -57.06 66.65 106.52
CA ARG A 119 -57.00 67.46 105.29
C ARG A 119 -55.57 67.82 104.90
N VAL A 120 -54.72 68.15 105.88
CA VAL A 120 -53.30 68.41 105.65
C VAL A 120 -52.60 67.14 105.17
N ALA A 121 -52.86 65.98 105.79
CA ALA A 121 -52.28 64.71 105.37
C ALA A 121 -52.72 64.28 103.97
N GLU A 122 -54.00 64.45 103.62
CA GLU A 122 -54.55 64.20 102.28
C GLU A 122 -53.90 65.12 101.25
N ALA A 123 -53.84 66.43 101.52
CA ALA A 123 -53.20 67.40 100.63
C ALA A 123 -51.69 67.11 100.45
N GLN A 124 -50.99 66.71 101.52
CA GLN A 124 -49.59 66.29 101.46
C GLN A 124 -49.43 64.99 100.66
N ALA A 125 -50.34 64.03 100.79
CA ALA A 125 -50.32 62.79 100.03
C ALA A 125 -50.58 63.03 98.54
N GLU A 126 -51.53 63.91 98.20
CA GLU A 126 -51.82 64.34 96.83
C GLU A 126 -50.63 65.09 96.22
N LEU A 127 -50.01 66.01 96.96
CA LEU A 127 -48.79 66.71 96.54
C LEU A 127 -47.66 65.71 96.26
N ALA A 128 -47.39 64.79 97.20
CA ALA A 128 -46.36 63.78 97.02
C ALA A 128 -46.66 62.84 95.83
N ALA A 129 -47.94 62.52 95.58
CA ALA A 129 -48.34 61.75 94.40
C ALA A 129 -48.17 62.53 93.10
N ALA A 130 -48.48 63.83 93.09
CA ALA A 130 -48.26 64.71 91.96
C ALA A 130 -46.77 64.89 91.66
N GLU A 131 -45.93 65.03 92.68
CA GLU A 131 -44.47 65.09 92.56
C GLU A 131 -43.89 63.80 92.01
N ARG A 132 -44.35 62.63 92.51
CA ARG A 132 -43.97 61.32 91.95
C ARG A 132 -44.36 61.21 90.47
N ARG A 133 -45.61 61.54 90.10
CA ARG A 133 -46.04 61.53 88.70
C ARG A 133 -45.20 62.47 87.82
N ARG A 134 -44.85 63.65 88.31
CA ARG A 134 -43.98 64.59 87.59
C ARG A 134 -42.58 64.01 87.41
N HIS A 135 -42.01 63.41 88.45
CA HIS A 135 -40.69 62.79 88.38
C HIS A 135 -40.67 61.59 87.43
N ASP A 136 -41.70 60.74 87.48
CA ASP A 136 -41.82 59.58 86.58
C ASP A 136 -42.02 60.01 85.12
N ALA A 137 -42.83 61.05 84.88
CA ALA A 137 -42.99 61.65 83.56
C ALA A 137 -41.68 62.27 83.04
N GLU A 138 -40.94 62.96 83.91
CA GLU A 138 -39.62 63.52 83.57
C GLU A 138 -38.61 62.41 83.22
N LYS A 139 -38.60 61.32 84.00
CA LYS A 139 -37.75 60.16 83.74
C LYS A 139 -38.12 59.47 82.44
N ALA A 140 -39.42 59.31 82.16
CA ALA A 140 -39.90 58.75 80.90
C ALA A 140 -39.56 59.65 79.71
N ARG A 141 -39.67 60.98 79.85
CA ARG A 141 -39.27 61.96 78.83
C ARG A 141 -37.77 61.84 78.53
N LYS A 142 -36.92 61.83 79.56
CA LYS A 142 -35.47 61.67 79.40
C LYS A 142 -35.10 60.35 78.72
N ALA A 143 -35.72 59.24 79.12
CA ALA A 143 -35.49 57.95 78.48
C ALA A 143 -35.94 57.96 77.00
N ALA A 144 -37.04 58.62 76.67
CA ALA A 144 -37.49 58.78 75.29
C ALA A 144 -36.53 59.67 74.49
N GLU A 145 -36.07 60.79 75.06
CA GLU A 145 -35.06 61.68 74.47
C GLU A 145 -33.76 60.90 74.18
N GLU A 146 -33.23 60.15 75.14
CA GLU A 146 -32.04 59.29 74.97
C GLU A 146 -32.23 58.23 73.88
N MET A 147 -33.39 57.58 73.82
CA MET A 147 -33.70 56.62 72.75
C MET A 147 -33.79 57.28 71.37
N THR A 148 -34.36 58.48 71.28
CA THR A 148 -34.41 59.22 70.02
C THR A 148 -33.02 59.68 69.59
N GLU A 149 -32.17 60.14 70.52
CA GLU A 149 -30.78 60.49 70.21
C GLU A 149 -29.99 59.28 69.71
N GLN A 150 -30.17 58.10 70.33
CA GLN A 150 -29.55 56.86 69.86
C GLN A 150 -30.06 56.45 68.48
N ALA A 151 -31.36 56.57 68.22
CA ALA A 151 -31.94 56.26 66.92
C ALA A 151 -31.44 57.22 65.82
N VAL A 152 -31.29 58.51 66.14
CA VAL A 152 -30.71 59.51 65.22
C VAL A 152 -29.25 59.18 64.92
N ARG A 153 -28.42 58.89 65.94
CA ARG A 153 -27.02 58.49 65.73
C ARG A 153 -26.90 57.24 64.88
N ALA A 154 -27.72 56.23 65.14
CA ALA A 154 -27.73 55.00 64.35
C ALA A 154 -28.16 55.23 62.88
N ALA A 155 -29.05 56.20 62.64
CA ALA A 155 -29.43 56.60 61.29
C ALA A 155 -28.30 57.36 60.59
N GLU A 156 -27.65 58.30 61.27
CA GLU A 156 -26.49 59.03 60.75
C GLU A 156 -25.33 58.07 60.41
N GLU A 157 -25.01 57.12 61.29
CA GLU A 157 -23.99 56.09 61.03
C GLU A 157 -24.36 55.19 59.83
N ALA A 158 -25.64 54.87 59.66
CA ALA A 158 -26.10 54.08 58.53
C ALA A 158 -26.04 54.87 57.20
N ASP A 159 -26.35 56.16 57.22
CA ASP A 159 -26.24 57.04 56.06
C ASP A 159 -24.76 57.24 55.66
N GLU A 160 -23.87 57.47 56.62
CA GLU A 160 -22.42 57.56 56.36
C GLU A 160 -21.85 56.25 55.78
N ALA A 161 -22.29 55.10 56.30
CA ALA A 161 -21.89 53.80 55.78
C ALA A 161 -22.42 53.58 54.35
N ALA A 162 -23.64 54.02 54.05
CA ALA A 162 -24.22 53.95 52.72
C ALA A 162 -23.47 54.84 51.72
N ASP A 163 -23.16 56.07 52.09
CA ASP A 163 -22.38 57.00 51.25
C ASP A 163 -20.97 56.48 50.97
N THR A 164 -20.33 55.87 51.98
CA THR A 164 -19.03 55.21 51.83
C THR A 164 -19.13 54.04 50.84
N ALA A 165 -20.12 53.16 51.00
CA ALA A 165 -20.32 52.01 50.11
C ALA A 165 -20.65 52.42 48.67
N LEU A 166 -21.40 53.52 48.48
CA LEU A 166 -21.68 54.07 47.15
C LEU A 166 -20.41 54.63 46.50
N THR A 167 -19.59 55.34 47.26
CA THR A 167 -18.31 55.87 46.78
C THR A 167 -17.37 54.74 46.38
N GLU A 168 -17.20 53.73 47.24
CA GLU A 168 -16.38 52.54 46.94
C GLU A 168 -16.88 51.79 45.70
N ARG A 169 -18.20 51.66 45.54
CA ARG A 169 -18.80 51.06 44.34
C ARG A 169 -18.45 51.86 43.10
N ASP A 170 -18.60 53.18 43.14
CA ASP A 170 -18.37 54.04 41.98
C ASP A 170 -16.89 54.08 41.59
N GLU A 171 -15.98 54.10 42.57
CA GLU A 171 -14.55 53.94 42.35
C GLU A 171 -14.20 52.57 41.73
N ALA A 172 -14.83 51.49 42.22
CA ALA A 172 -14.61 50.15 41.67
C ALA A 172 -15.13 50.02 40.23
N LEU A 173 -16.29 50.63 39.92
CA LEU A 173 -16.84 50.66 38.56
C LEU A 173 -15.96 51.46 37.62
N GLU A 174 -15.43 52.60 38.05
CA GLU A 174 -14.52 53.41 37.24
C GLU A 174 -13.19 52.68 37.01
N ALA A 175 -12.63 52.06 38.05
CA ALA A 175 -11.43 51.23 37.92
C ALA A 175 -11.64 50.07 36.94
N ALA A 176 -12.82 49.43 36.96
CA ALA A 176 -13.17 48.37 36.02
C ALA A 176 -13.28 48.88 34.58
N ARG A 177 -13.93 50.03 34.35
CA ARG A 177 -14.02 50.66 33.02
C ARG A 177 -12.65 51.00 32.46
N VAL A 178 -11.79 51.62 33.27
CA VAL A 178 -10.42 51.96 32.85
C VAL A 178 -9.60 50.69 32.57
N ALA A 179 -9.82 49.61 33.32
CA ALA A 179 -9.18 48.33 33.03
C ALA A 179 -9.67 47.70 31.71
N GLU A 180 -10.97 47.80 31.43
CA GLU A 180 -11.58 47.36 30.18
C GLU A 180 -11.02 48.14 28.97
N GLU A 181 -11.01 49.48 29.04
CA GLU A 181 -10.44 50.32 27.98
C GLU A 181 -8.97 50.01 27.71
N ARG A 182 -8.17 49.78 28.77
CA ARG A 182 -6.76 49.37 28.64
C ARG A 182 -6.64 48.00 27.98
N ALA A 183 -7.48 47.04 28.37
CA ALA A 183 -7.48 45.70 27.78
C ALA A 183 -7.88 45.75 26.30
N GLU A 184 -8.90 46.53 25.94
CA GLU A 184 -9.31 46.74 24.56
C GLU A 184 -8.21 47.40 23.72
N ALA A 185 -7.55 48.42 24.26
CA ALA A 185 -6.42 49.08 23.60
C ALA A 185 -5.26 48.09 23.36
N GLN A 186 -4.90 47.28 24.36
CA GLN A 186 -3.86 46.25 24.22
C GLN A 186 -4.24 45.17 23.22
N ILE A 187 -5.50 44.69 23.24
CA ILE A 187 -6.00 43.74 22.25
C ILE A 187 -5.95 44.34 20.84
N GLY A 188 -6.32 45.61 20.70
CA GLY A 188 -6.22 46.36 19.44
C GLY A 188 -4.79 46.43 18.93
N GLU A 189 -3.84 46.79 19.80
CA GLU A 189 -2.41 46.86 19.46
C GLU A 189 -1.86 45.49 19.03
N VAL A 190 -2.13 44.44 19.81
CA VAL A 190 -1.71 43.07 19.48
C VAL A 190 -2.30 42.61 18.16
N ARG A 191 -3.56 42.95 17.85
CA ARG A 191 -4.19 42.63 16.56
C ARG A 191 -3.51 43.36 15.39
N VAL A 192 -3.16 44.63 15.56
CA VAL A 192 -2.44 45.41 14.53
C VAL A 192 -1.04 44.84 14.31
N GLN A 193 -0.30 44.54 15.38
CA GLN A 193 1.02 43.92 15.31
C GLN A 193 0.96 42.54 14.65
N ALA A 194 0.00 41.70 15.04
CA ALA A 194 -0.21 40.38 14.45
C ALA A 194 -0.55 40.47 12.95
N ALA A 195 -1.40 41.43 12.55
CA ALA A 195 -1.71 41.67 11.15
C ALA A 195 -0.47 42.10 10.36
N ALA A 196 0.35 43.00 10.92
CA ALA A 196 1.60 43.44 10.28
C ALA A 196 2.59 42.28 10.07
N VAL A 197 2.78 41.43 11.10
CA VAL A 197 3.65 40.24 11.01
C VAL A 197 3.13 39.24 9.98
N ILE A 198 1.81 39.01 9.92
CA ILE A 198 1.22 38.12 8.91
C ILE A 198 1.46 38.64 7.50
N GLU A 199 1.31 39.94 7.26
CA GLU A 199 1.56 40.55 5.95
C GLU A 199 3.05 40.52 5.58
N GLU A 200 3.96 40.72 6.54
CA GLU A 200 5.41 40.57 6.32
C GLU A 200 5.75 39.12 5.92
N ILE A 201 5.26 38.13 6.66
CA ILE A 201 5.46 36.71 6.34
C ILE A 201 4.91 36.37 4.95
N ARG A 202 3.75 36.91 4.58
CA ARG A 202 3.16 36.73 3.23
C ARG A 202 4.04 37.35 2.15
N ALA A 203 4.49 38.59 2.35
CA ALA A 203 5.36 39.27 1.39
C ALA A 203 6.70 38.54 1.20
N GLU A 204 7.30 38.03 2.27
CA GLU A 204 8.51 37.20 2.21
C GLU A 204 8.26 35.88 1.49
N ALA A 205 7.15 35.21 1.77
CA ALA A 205 6.78 33.97 1.10
C ALA A 205 6.59 34.19 -0.41
N ASP A 206 5.89 35.25 -0.80
CA ASP A 206 5.67 35.61 -2.21
C ASP A 206 6.98 36.00 -2.92
N ALA A 207 7.91 36.65 -2.22
CA ALA A 207 9.25 36.92 -2.74
C ALA A 207 10.04 35.62 -2.98
N LYS A 208 10.06 34.70 -2.01
CA LYS A 208 10.73 33.40 -2.14
C LYS A 208 10.12 32.53 -3.24
N VAL A 209 8.79 32.56 -3.41
CA VAL A 209 8.11 31.84 -4.50
C VAL A 209 8.52 32.43 -5.85
N ARG A 210 8.56 33.75 -6.00
CA ARG A 210 9.04 34.39 -7.24
C ARG A 210 10.48 34.03 -7.58
N GLU A 211 11.38 34.12 -6.59
CA GLU A 211 12.78 33.73 -6.77
C GLU A 211 12.92 32.26 -7.18
N ALA A 212 12.19 31.34 -6.52
CA ALA A 212 12.21 29.92 -6.88
C ALA A 212 11.68 29.66 -8.30
N LEU A 213 10.66 30.40 -8.74
CA LEU A 213 10.13 30.30 -10.10
C LEU A 213 11.15 30.83 -11.13
N GLU A 214 11.83 31.94 -10.86
CA GLU A 214 12.88 32.48 -11.72
C GLU A 214 14.06 31.52 -11.86
N VAL A 215 14.53 30.94 -10.75
CA VAL A 215 15.58 29.91 -10.75
C VAL A 215 15.15 28.68 -11.53
N ALA A 216 13.90 28.23 -11.37
CA ALA A 216 13.37 27.08 -12.10
C ALA A 216 13.27 27.34 -13.62
N GLU A 217 12.83 28.54 -14.03
CA GLU A 217 12.80 28.97 -15.43
C GLU A 217 14.21 29.04 -16.04
N GLN A 218 15.17 29.61 -15.31
CA GLN A 218 16.58 29.65 -15.73
C GLN A 218 17.17 28.24 -15.89
N ALA A 219 16.95 27.36 -14.91
CA ALA A 219 17.41 25.98 -14.97
C ALA A 219 16.81 25.21 -16.15
N LYS A 220 15.52 25.44 -16.48
CA LYS A 220 14.89 24.87 -17.68
C LYS A 220 15.53 25.43 -18.95
N ALA A 221 15.74 26.74 -19.04
CA ALA A 221 16.35 27.36 -20.21
C ALA A 221 17.77 26.83 -20.47
N ASP A 222 18.56 26.67 -19.42
CA ASP A 222 19.92 26.14 -19.52
C ASP A 222 19.94 24.64 -19.82
N ALA A 223 19.01 23.86 -19.26
CA ALA A 223 18.84 22.45 -19.62
C ALA A 223 18.47 22.28 -21.11
N VAL A 224 17.60 23.15 -21.65
CA VAL A 224 17.26 23.16 -23.08
C VAL A 224 18.48 23.51 -23.92
N LYS A 225 19.24 24.56 -23.57
CA LYS A 225 20.48 24.92 -24.29
C LYS A 225 21.49 23.77 -24.28
N HIS A 226 21.71 23.14 -23.14
CA HIS A 226 22.63 21.99 -23.03
C HIS A 226 22.15 20.81 -23.86
N ALA A 227 20.84 20.52 -23.85
CA ALA A 227 20.26 19.47 -24.69
C ALA A 227 20.41 19.76 -26.19
N GLU A 228 20.21 21.01 -26.61
CA GLU A 228 20.43 21.43 -28.01
C GLU A 228 21.91 21.34 -28.41
N GLN A 229 22.82 21.78 -27.55
CA GLN A 229 24.26 21.67 -27.78
C GLN A 229 24.69 20.19 -27.90
N ALA A 230 24.24 19.34 -26.98
CA ALA A 230 24.51 17.91 -27.02
C ALA A 230 23.96 17.25 -28.29
N ARG A 231 22.74 17.62 -28.72
CA ARG A 231 22.16 17.13 -29.98
C ARG A 231 22.96 17.57 -31.20
N ARG A 232 23.38 18.84 -31.26
CA ARG A 232 24.22 19.35 -32.36
C ARG A 232 25.56 18.63 -32.41
N GLN A 233 26.18 18.41 -31.25
CA GLN A 233 27.45 17.69 -31.15
C GLN A 233 27.31 16.23 -31.59
N ALA A 234 26.30 15.52 -31.08
CA ALA A 234 26.02 14.15 -31.49
C ALA A 234 25.71 14.04 -32.99
N SER A 235 24.99 15.01 -33.57
CA SER A 235 24.74 15.05 -35.02
C SER A 235 26.04 15.18 -35.82
N LYS A 236 26.96 16.05 -35.39
CA LYS A 236 28.27 16.20 -36.04
C LYS A 236 29.11 14.93 -35.93
N GLU A 237 29.13 14.30 -34.76
CA GLU A 237 29.86 13.04 -34.54
C GLU A 237 29.29 11.91 -35.40
N ILE A 238 27.97 11.81 -35.53
CA ILE A 238 27.31 10.85 -36.42
C ILE A 238 27.66 11.12 -37.89
N GLU A 239 27.65 12.38 -38.33
CA GLU A 239 28.03 12.74 -39.69
C GLU A 239 29.50 12.40 -39.98
N GLN A 240 30.40 12.71 -39.04
CA GLN A 240 31.81 12.38 -39.14
C GLN A 240 32.02 10.87 -39.20
N ALA A 241 31.43 10.11 -38.28
CA ALA A 241 31.53 8.65 -38.26
C ALA A 241 30.99 8.02 -39.55
N ARG A 242 29.91 8.57 -40.12
CA ARG A 242 29.38 8.12 -41.41
C ARG A 242 30.32 8.42 -42.58
N ALA A 243 30.96 9.59 -42.58
CA ALA A 243 31.93 9.96 -43.62
C ALA A 243 33.19 9.07 -43.55
N GLU A 244 33.70 8.82 -42.34
CA GLU A 244 34.81 7.91 -42.09
C GLU A 244 34.46 6.47 -42.51
N ALA A 245 33.31 5.95 -42.07
CA ALA A 245 32.84 4.61 -42.43
C ALA A 245 32.64 4.46 -43.95
N ARG A 246 32.16 5.50 -44.64
CA ARG A 246 32.05 5.50 -46.10
C ARG A 246 33.42 5.43 -46.77
N THR A 247 34.37 6.23 -46.30
CA THR A 247 35.74 6.24 -46.83
C THR A 247 36.41 4.88 -46.65
N GLU A 248 36.25 4.26 -45.48
CA GLU A 248 36.78 2.92 -45.21
C GLU A 248 36.10 1.86 -46.08
N ALA A 249 34.78 1.94 -46.27
CA ALA A 249 34.05 1.03 -47.15
C ALA A 249 34.49 1.15 -48.62
N ASP A 250 34.72 2.37 -49.10
CA ASP A 250 35.20 2.61 -50.46
C ASP A 250 36.64 2.10 -50.63
N ARG A 251 37.52 2.32 -49.65
CA ARG A 251 38.87 1.75 -49.62
C ARG A 251 38.85 0.22 -49.63
N ALA A 252 38.04 -0.40 -48.77
CA ALA A 252 37.92 -1.86 -48.72
C ALA A 252 37.40 -2.44 -50.05
N ARG A 253 36.51 -1.73 -50.75
CA ARG A 253 36.04 -2.11 -52.09
C ARG A 253 37.14 -2.02 -53.13
N GLU A 254 37.93 -0.95 -53.12
CA GLU A 254 39.06 -0.78 -54.04
C GLU A 254 40.13 -1.86 -53.79
N GLU A 255 40.47 -2.14 -52.54
CA GLU A 255 41.41 -3.20 -52.15
C GLU A 255 40.91 -4.59 -52.56
N ALA A 256 39.61 -4.86 -52.35
CA ALA A 256 38.98 -6.11 -52.78
C ALA A 256 38.94 -6.26 -54.31
N ALA A 257 38.60 -5.19 -55.04
CA ALA A 257 38.62 -5.18 -56.50
C ALA A 257 40.04 -5.45 -57.03
N ALA A 258 41.04 -4.76 -56.47
CA ALA A 258 42.44 -4.99 -56.83
C ALA A 258 42.92 -6.42 -56.49
N ALA A 259 42.42 -7.02 -55.41
CA ALA A 259 42.73 -8.41 -55.07
C ALA A 259 42.09 -9.40 -56.06
N VAL A 260 40.85 -9.15 -56.49
CA VAL A 260 40.17 -9.92 -57.53
C VAL A 260 40.91 -9.81 -58.86
N ASP A 261 41.32 -8.61 -59.27
CA ASP A 261 42.08 -8.39 -60.51
C ASP A 261 43.43 -9.11 -60.49
N ARG A 262 44.14 -9.08 -59.35
CA ARG A 262 45.39 -9.85 -59.17
C ARG A 262 45.14 -11.35 -59.27
N ALA A 263 44.12 -11.87 -58.59
CA ALA A 263 43.77 -13.28 -58.66
C ALA A 263 43.39 -13.72 -60.09
N HIS A 264 42.67 -12.87 -60.83
CA HIS A 264 42.37 -13.12 -62.24
C HIS A 264 43.63 -13.14 -63.10
N ALA A 265 44.52 -12.16 -62.96
CA ALA A 265 45.77 -12.10 -63.71
C ALA A 265 46.68 -13.30 -63.41
N GLU A 266 46.77 -13.71 -62.13
CA GLU A 266 47.51 -14.90 -61.72
C GLU A 266 46.90 -16.19 -62.30
N ALA A 267 45.57 -16.32 -62.27
CA ALA A 267 44.86 -17.46 -62.86
C ALA A 267 45.04 -17.50 -64.39
N GLU A 268 44.96 -16.37 -65.09
CA GLU A 268 45.21 -16.28 -66.53
C GLU A 268 46.66 -16.64 -66.87
N ALA A 269 47.63 -16.18 -66.07
CA ALA A 269 49.03 -16.56 -66.22
C ALA A 269 49.24 -18.06 -66.02
N GLU A 270 48.59 -18.66 -65.02
CA GLU A 270 48.67 -20.10 -64.76
C GLU A 270 48.02 -20.93 -65.86
N ILE A 271 46.84 -20.50 -66.35
CA ILE A 271 46.20 -21.11 -67.53
C ILE A 271 47.10 -20.97 -68.75
N GLY A 272 47.76 -19.82 -68.94
CA GLY A 272 48.72 -19.59 -70.00
C GLY A 272 49.92 -20.55 -69.93
N ARG A 273 50.50 -20.71 -68.74
CA ARG A 273 51.57 -21.69 -68.48
C ARG A 273 51.11 -23.12 -68.76
N ALA A 274 49.98 -23.53 -68.19
CA ALA A 274 49.43 -24.87 -68.40
C ALA A 274 49.14 -25.17 -69.89
N LYS A 275 48.65 -24.18 -70.65
CA LYS A 275 48.45 -24.30 -72.11
C LYS A 275 49.78 -24.44 -72.85
N ALA A 276 50.79 -23.65 -72.48
CA ALA A 276 52.13 -23.73 -73.08
C ALA A 276 52.78 -25.09 -72.80
N ASP A 277 52.71 -25.57 -71.55
CA ASP A 277 53.24 -26.87 -71.13
C ASP A 277 52.50 -28.00 -71.84
N ALA A 278 51.16 -27.93 -71.93
CA ALA A 278 50.37 -28.90 -72.69
C ALA A 278 50.73 -28.90 -74.18
N ALA A 279 50.91 -27.73 -74.80
CA ALA A 279 51.34 -27.62 -76.19
C ALA A 279 52.74 -28.20 -76.41
N ALA A 280 53.68 -27.91 -75.50
CA ALA A 280 55.03 -28.47 -75.53
C ALA A 280 55.00 -30.00 -75.35
N ALA A 281 54.18 -30.53 -74.45
CA ALA A 281 53.99 -31.97 -74.26
C ALA A 281 53.39 -32.64 -75.50
N VAL A 282 52.41 -32.02 -76.16
CA VAL A 282 51.85 -32.52 -77.42
C VAL A 282 52.91 -32.52 -78.52
N GLN A 283 53.69 -31.44 -78.67
CA GLN A 283 54.78 -31.37 -79.63
C GLN A 283 55.85 -32.44 -79.38
N ALA A 284 56.26 -32.64 -78.12
CA ALA A 284 57.21 -33.68 -77.74
C ALA A 284 56.65 -35.08 -78.04
N ALA A 285 55.36 -35.31 -77.77
CA ALA A 285 54.69 -36.56 -78.10
C ALA A 285 54.60 -36.79 -79.63
N ASP A 286 54.34 -35.74 -80.42
CA ASP A 286 54.35 -35.81 -81.88
C ASP A 286 55.74 -36.12 -82.43
N GLN A 287 56.77 -35.44 -81.91
CA GLN A 287 58.17 -35.72 -82.25
C GLN A 287 58.54 -37.17 -81.94
N ALA A 288 58.24 -37.63 -80.72
CA ALA A 288 58.46 -39.01 -80.32
C ALA A 288 57.69 -40.02 -81.20
N ARG A 289 56.46 -39.69 -81.62
CA ARG A 289 55.69 -40.50 -82.58
C ARG A 289 56.35 -40.56 -83.95
N THR A 290 56.83 -39.43 -84.49
CA THR A 290 57.53 -39.40 -85.78
C THR A 290 58.87 -40.14 -85.73
N GLU A 291 59.63 -39.98 -84.64
CA GLU A 291 60.88 -40.72 -84.42
C GLU A 291 60.60 -42.22 -84.29
N ALA A 292 59.60 -42.62 -83.50
CA ALA A 292 59.19 -44.01 -83.39
C ALA A 292 58.73 -44.59 -84.73
N ALA A 293 57.97 -43.84 -85.53
CA ALA A 293 57.57 -44.26 -86.86
C ALA A 293 58.77 -44.45 -87.80
N ALA A 294 59.75 -43.53 -87.76
CA ALA A 294 60.99 -43.66 -88.52
C ALA A 294 61.82 -44.87 -88.08
N GLN A 295 61.91 -45.15 -86.78
CA GLN A 295 62.57 -46.33 -86.24
C GLN A 295 61.88 -47.63 -86.66
N VAL A 296 60.54 -47.68 -86.63
CA VAL A 296 59.77 -48.83 -87.12
C VAL A 296 60.01 -49.05 -88.62
N GLU A 297 60.07 -47.98 -89.41
CA GLU A 297 60.32 -48.10 -90.85
C GLU A 297 61.75 -48.55 -91.16
N LEU A 298 62.74 -48.04 -90.42
CA LEU A 298 64.13 -48.52 -90.49
C LEU A 298 64.20 -50.01 -90.13
N ALA A 299 63.57 -50.40 -89.01
CA ALA A 299 63.52 -51.80 -88.59
C ALA A 299 62.81 -52.69 -89.63
N ARG A 300 61.78 -52.19 -90.32
CA ARG A 300 61.14 -52.90 -91.43
C ARG A 300 62.05 -53.05 -92.64
N GLN A 301 62.81 -52.01 -92.99
CA GLN A 301 63.80 -52.07 -94.07
C GLN A 301 64.91 -53.08 -93.74
N GLU A 302 65.47 -53.04 -92.54
CA GLU A 302 66.45 -54.02 -92.06
C GLU A 302 65.87 -55.45 -92.03
N ALA A 303 64.62 -55.62 -91.59
CA ALA A 303 63.90 -56.89 -91.63
C ALA A 303 63.70 -57.37 -93.09
N ALA A 304 63.33 -56.49 -94.02
CA ALA A 304 63.19 -56.82 -95.43
C ALA A 304 64.53 -57.21 -96.06
N GLU A 305 65.61 -56.51 -95.72
CA GLU A 305 66.96 -56.83 -96.17
C GLU A 305 67.47 -58.17 -95.60
N THR A 306 67.20 -58.45 -94.33
CA THR A 306 67.56 -59.73 -93.71
C THR A 306 66.75 -60.88 -94.32
N VAL A 307 65.45 -60.69 -94.57
CA VAL A 307 64.62 -61.66 -95.31
C VAL A 307 65.13 -61.85 -96.75
N SER A 308 65.51 -60.79 -97.46
CA SER A 308 66.08 -60.86 -98.81
C SER A 308 67.43 -61.58 -98.82
N ARG A 309 68.31 -61.31 -97.85
CA ARG A 309 69.57 -62.04 -97.64
C ARG A 309 69.32 -63.51 -97.33
N ALA A 310 68.35 -63.82 -96.47
CA ALA A 310 67.97 -65.19 -96.14
C ALA A 310 67.38 -65.94 -97.34
N ALA A 311 66.55 -65.27 -98.16
CA ALA A 311 66.02 -65.83 -99.40
C ALA A 311 67.13 -66.12 -100.42
N LYS A 312 68.05 -65.17 -100.64
CA LYS A 312 69.24 -65.39 -101.49
C LYS A 312 70.11 -66.53 -100.97
N ALA A 313 70.33 -66.62 -99.67
CA ALA A 313 71.09 -67.70 -99.04
C ALA A 313 70.38 -69.06 -99.21
N ARG A 314 69.06 -69.12 -99.05
CA ARG A 314 68.24 -70.30 -99.32
C ARG A 314 68.33 -70.73 -100.78
N ASP A 315 68.19 -69.81 -101.73
CA ASP A 315 68.24 -70.13 -103.16
C ASP A 315 69.64 -70.62 -103.57
N GLN A 316 70.69 -70.02 -103.01
CA GLN A 316 72.06 -70.54 -103.18
C GLN A 316 72.25 -71.91 -102.55
N ALA A 317 71.63 -72.19 -101.40
CA ALA A 317 71.67 -73.50 -100.76
C ALA A 317 70.93 -74.56 -101.60
N LEU A 318 69.78 -74.21 -102.18
CA LEU A 318 69.04 -75.07 -103.11
C LEU A 318 69.87 -75.38 -104.37
N VAL A 319 70.48 -74.38 -105.00
CA VAL A 319 71.35 -74.59 -106.17
C VAL A 319 72.57 -75.45 -105.82
N ARG A 320 73.13 -75.31 -104.61
CA ARG A 320 74.22 -76.20 -104.14
C ARG A 320 73.73 -77.62 -103.90
N ALA A 321 72.53 -77.79 -103.35
CA ALA A 321 71.91 -79.09 -103.12
C ALA A 321 71.61 -79.80 -104.46
N GLU A 322 70.99 -79.11 -105.43
CA GLU A 322 70.75 -79.63 -106.78
C GLU A 322 72.05 -80.01 -107.49
N ARG A 323 73.11 -79.18 -107.39
CA ARG A 323 74.42 -79.53 -107.96
C ARG A 323 75.06 -80.73 -107.27
N ALA A 324 74.87 -80.89 -105.96
CA ALA A 324 75.35 -82.05 -105.22
C ALA A 324 74.58 -83.33 -105.58
N GLU A 325 73.25 -83.23 -105.77
CA GLU A 325 72.42 -84.34 -106.25
C GLU A 325 72.77 -84.73 -107.69
N GLN A 326 72.98 -83.75 -108.58
CA GLN A 326 73.40 -84.01 -109.96
C GLN A 326 74.79 -84.68 -110.01
N ALA A 327 75.75 -84.18 -109.23
CA ALA A 327 77.07 -84.80 -109.12
C ALA A 327 77.02 -86.21 -108.52
N ALA A 328 76.12 -86.46 -107.56
CA ALA A 328 75.90 -87.79 -107.00
C ALA A 328 75.23 -88.75 -108.01
N ALA A 329 74.32 -88.24 -108.85
CA ALA A 329 73.70 -89.00 -109.93
C ALA A 329 74.72 -89.35 -111.03
N ASP A 330 75.55 -88.39 -111.44
CA ASP A 330 76.60 -88.60 -112.44
C ASP A 330 77.66 -89.60 -111.95
N ALA A 331 78.08 -89.50 -110.69
CA ALA A 331 79.00 -90.47 -110.08
C ALA A 331 78.41 -91.88 -110.00
N ARG A 332 77.10 -92.02 -109.74
CA ARG A 332 76.41 -93.32 -109.77
C ARG A 332 76.34 -93.89 -111.19
N ALA A 333 76.03 -93.06 -112.18
CA ALA A 333 76.00 -93.46 -113.60
C ALA A 333 77.40 -93.84 -114.13
N GLU A 334 78.46 -93.21 -113.63
CA GLU A 334 79.85 -93.57 -113.95
C GLU A 334 80.29 -94.88 -113.26
N LEU A 335 79.86 -95.12 -112.02
CA LEU A 335 80.04 -96.41 -111.33
C LEU A 335 79.28 -97.56 -112.01
N GLU A 336 78.07 -97.33 -112.52
CA GLU A 336 77.33 -98.33 -113.29
C GLU A 336 77.96 -98.60 -114.65
N ARG A 337 78.44 -97.56 -115.35
CA ARG A 337 79.18 -97.73 -116.60
C ARG A 337 80.46 -98.55 -116.40
N THR A 338 81.26 -98.20 -115.40
CA THR A 338 82.50 -98.94 -115.09
C THR A 338 82.21 -100.38 -114.66
N ARG A 339 81.18 -100.64 -113.83
CA ARG A 339 80.74 -102.01 -113.51
C ARG A 339 80.30 -102.79 -114.76
N GLY A 340 79.51 -102.17 -115.64
CA GLY A 340 79.09 -102.80 -116.89
C GLY A 340 80.26 -103.10 -117.84
N GLU A 341 81.29 -102.24 -117.88
CA GLU A 341 82.52 -102.48 -118.64
C GLU A 341 83.38 -103.60 -118.04
N PHE A 342 83.46 -103.68 -116.71
CA PHE A 342 84.13 -104.78 -116.01
C PHE A 342 83.42 -106.12 -116.24
N ASP A 343 82.08 -106.15 -116.17
CA ASP A 343 81.29 -107.37 -116.42
C ASP A 343 81.43 -107.85 -117.86
N ARG A 344 81.43 -106.93 -118.84
CA ARG A 344 81.70 -107.25 -120.25
C ARG A 344 83.11 -107.81 -120.46
N ARG A 345 84.14 -107.24 -119.83
CA ARG A 345 85.51 -107.76 -119.86
C ARG A 345 85.62 -109.15 -119.22
N LEU A 346 84.95 -109.39 -118.10
CA LEU A 346 84.90 -110.69 -117.44
C LEU A 346 84.17 -111.74 -118.28
N ALA A 347 83.07 -111.37 -118.94
CA ALA A 347 82.37 -112.24 -119.89
C ALA A 347 83.26 -112.57 -121.10
N GLN A 348 83.95 -111.58 -121.65
CA GLN A 348 84.88 -111.76 -122.77
C GLN A 348 86.04 -112.71 -122.41
N VAL A 349 86.68 -112.52 -121.25
CA VAL A 349 87.77 -113.42 -120.80
C VAL A 349 87.27 -114.84 -120.53
N ARG A 350 86.06 -115.00 -119.98
CA ARG A 350 85.45 -116.34 -119.78
C ARG A 350 85.13 -117.02 -121.11
N GLN A 351 84.67 -116.26 -122.10
CA GLN A 351 84.35 -116.78 -123.42
C GLN A 351 85.63 -117.14 -124.20
N GLU A 352 86.64 -116.27 -124.19
CA GLU A 352 87.97 -116.55 -124.76
C GLU A 352 88.64 -117.77 -124.08
N GLY A 353 88.46 -117.93 -122.76
CA GLY A 353 88.93 -119.11 -122.03
C GLY A 353 88.16 -120.38 -122.39
N ALA A 354 86.84 -120.31 -122.57
CA ALA A 354 86.02 -121.43 -123.02
C ALA A 354 86.39 -121.85 -124.46
N ASP A 355 86.61 -120.89 -125.35
CA ASP A 355 86.98 -121.11 -126.74
C ASP A 355 88.41 -121.68 -126.86
N GLN A 356 89.35 -121.24 -126.04
CA GLN A 356 90.70 -121.83 -125.97
C GLN A 356 90.69 -123.27 -125.44
N VAL A 357 89.87 -123.58 -124.43
CA VAL A 357 89.73 -124.96 -123.92
C VAL A 357 89.03 -125.86 -124.95
N ALA A 358 88.06 -125.34 -125.68
CA ALA A 358 87.41 -126.05 -126.79
C ALA A 358 88.39 -126.31 -127.94
N ALA A 359 89.22 -125.32 -128.31
CA ALA A 359 90.25 -125.45 -129.34
C ALA A 359 91.35 -126.45 -128.95
N VAL A 360 91.80 -126.46 -127.69
CA VAL A 360 92.77 -127.45 -127.19
C VAL A 360 92.17 -128.86 -127.18
N ARG A 361 90.88 -129.02 -126.80
CA ARG A 361 90.19 -130.32 -126.90
C ARG A 361 90.04 -130.80 -128.34
N GLN A 362 89.72 -129.91 -129.28
CA GLN A 362 89.69 -130.25 -130.70
C GLN A 362 91.07 -130.63 -131.25
N ALA A 363 92.13 -129.93 -130.84
CA ALA A 363 93.50 -130.27 -131.22
C ALA A 363 93.92 -131.63 -130.63
N LEU A 364 93.54 -131.95 -129.38
CA LEU A 364 93.83 -133.23 -128.77
C LEU A 364 93.07 -134.38 -129.45
N ALA A 365 91.78 -134.17 -129.78
CA ALA A 365 90.99 -135.12 -130.54
C ALA A 365 91.54 -135.34 -131.95
N ALA A 366 92.04 -134.29 -132.62
CA ALA A 366 92.66 -134.40 -133.93
C ALA A 366 94.02 -135.13 -133.89
N VAL A 367 94.79 -134.98 -132.81
CA VAL A 367 96.04 -135.74 -132.59
C VAL A 367 95.75 -137.20 -132.23
N GLU A 368 94.70 -137.47 -131.45
CA GLU A 368 94.25 -138.83 -131.16
C GLU A 368 93.70 -139.54 -132.41
N ASP A 369 92.97 -138.82 -133.27
CA ASP A 369 92.49 -139.36 -134.56
C ASP A 369 93.66 -139.56 -135.54
N ALA A 370 94.64 -138.64 -135.57
CA ALA A 370 95.88 -138.83 -136.33
C ALA A 370 96.68 -140.05 -135.84
N ARG A 371 96.66 -140.36 -134.54
CA ARG A 371 97.29 -141.54 -133.93
C ARG A 371 96.54 -142.84 -134.21
N ALA A 372 95.21 -142.81 -134.15
CA ALA A 372 94.36 -143.95 -134.53
C ALA A 372 94.52 -144.29 -136.03
N GLN A 373 94.58 -143.28 -136.89
CA GLN A 373 94.81 -143.47 -138.33
C GLN A 373 96.23 -143.95 -138.66
N THR A 374 97.26 -143.59 -137.86
CA THR A 374 98.61 -144.17 -138.02
C THR A 374 98.69 -145.62 -137.54
N LEU A 375 97.99 -145.97 -136.46
CA LEU A 375 97.91 -147.36 -135.98
C LEU A 375 97.18 -148.26 -136.99
N VAL A 376 96.02 -147.83 -137.51
CA VAL A 376 95.28 -148.59 -138.53
C VAL A 376 96.07 -148.75 -139.83
N ARG A 377 96.91 -147.77 -140.21
CA ARG A 377 97.76 -147.88 -141.41
C ARG A 377 99.03 -148.68 -141.19
N ALA A 378 99.63 -148.61 -140.00
CA ALA A 378 100.75 -149.48 -139.62
C ALA A 378 100.28 -150.95 -139.56
N GLU A 379 99.10 -151.22 -139.01
CA GLU A 379 98.47 -152.55 -139.05
C GLU A 379 98.14 -153.00 -140.47
N ARG A 380 97.77 -152.07 -141.38
CA ARG A 380 97.58 -152.38 -142.81
C ARG A 380 98.90 -152.65 -143.52
N ALA A 381 99.97 -151.92 -143.18
CA ALA A 381 101.32 -152.13 -143.69
C ALA A 381 101.92 -153.45 -143.16
N GLU A 382 101.62 -153.87 -141.93
CA GLU A 382 101.96 -155.18 -141.38
C GLU A 382 101.15 -156.30 -142.06
N ARG A 383 99.84 -156.15 -142.23
CA ARG A 383 99.04 -157.15 -142.98
C ARG A 383 99.50 -157.31 -144.42
N GLN A 384 99.94 -156.23 -145.09
CA GLN A 384 100.44 -156.31 -146.48
C GLN A 384 101.89 -156.79 -146.58
N LEU A 385 102.70 -156.65 -145.52
CA LEU A 385 104.01 -157.31 -145.39
C LEU A 385 103.88 -158.80 -145.05
N ASP A 386 102.86 -159.19 -144.27
CA ASP A 386 102.47 -160.59 -144.11
C ASP A 386 101.95 -161.17 -145.45
N GLU A 387 101.30 -160.33 -146.28
CA GLU A 387 100.99 -160.61 -147.68
C GLU A 387 102.27 -160.66 -148.56
N ALA A 388 103.29 -159.82 -148.31
CA ALA A 388 104.63 -159.92 -148.91
C ALA A 388 105.29 -161.28 -148.62
N ALA A 389 104.89 -162.01 -147.59
CA ALA A 389 105.43 -163.34 -147.32
C ALA A 389 104.57 -164.47 -147.92
N GLY A 390 103.30 -164.21 -148.17
CA GLY A 390 102.32 -165.16 -148.70
C GLY A 390 102.46 -165.43 -150.19
N GLU A 391 102.42 -164.39 -151.05
CA GLU A 391 102.40 -164.58 -152.51
C GLU A 391 103.79 -164.92 -153.09
N LEU A 392 104.87 -164.45 -152.46
CA LEU A 392 106.25 -164.89 -152.73
C LEU A 392 106.46 -166.40 -152.42
N ARG A 393 105.62 -167.00 -151.56
CA ARG A 393 105.54 -168.45 -151.29
C ARG A 393 104.51 -169.16 -152.16
N ALA A 394 103.51 -168.44 -152.63
CA ALA A 394 102.48 -168.93 -153.54
C ALA A 394 103.00 -169.03 -154.98
N LEU A 395 103.97 -169.91 -155.18
CA LEU A 395 103.78 -170.88 -156.25
C LEU A 395 103.82 -170.26 -157.67
N ARG A 396 104.96 -170.23 -158.36
CA ARG A 396 106.04 -171.23 -158.22
C ARG A 396 105.50 -172.68 -158.17
N ARG A 397 104.28 -172.88 -158.68
CA ARG A 397 103.83 -174.03 -159.45
C ARG A 397 103.46 -173.53 -160.84
#